data_AF-A0A813J2D2-F1
#
_entry.id   AF-A0A813J2D2-F1
#
_cell.length_a   1.000
_cell.length_b   1.000
_cell.length_c   1.000
_cell.angle_alpha   90.00
_cell.angle_beta   90.00
_cell.angle_gamma   90.00
#
_symmetry.space_group_name_H-M   'P 1'
#
loop_
_entity.id
_entity.type
_entity.pdbx_description
1 polymer ?
#
loop_
_entity_poly.entity_id
_entity_poly.type
_entity_poly.pdbx_seq_one_letter_code
_entity_poly.pdbx_strand_id
1 'polypeptide(L)'
;MLARVLTYRLCRAQHSVLWLLLDVSNAFPSIDWSWLDRRPLVDYSESDRHFLSQRHRQANCLICDGNQEVVVCRAGTGNRQGDCPSAQQFAWAVEKLVQRWVKYTSTPDRNLLVARSTWTRDPVFLGSVIFADDVLPLAPVKDFVSASAVCKELTLSFRRCLRAVGMDLSIPKLQMLCCWAGKDANQNRGKQLSLSTENLASPVQSQHTAKHLGFILSDLVLRRLWKQA
;
A
#
# COMPACT_ATOMS: atom_id res chain seq x y z
N MET A 1 -8.39 -8.11 10.62
CA MET A 1 -9.18 -9.36 10.77
C MET A 1 -9.48 -10.02 9.41
N LEU A 2 -10.01 -9.27 8.43
CA LEU A 2 -10.39 -9.80 7.10
C LEU A 2 -9.25 -10.53 6.35
N ALA A 3 -8.07 -9.93 6.27
CA ALA A 3 -6.91 -10.52 5.58
C ALA A 3 -6.55 -11.93 6.09
N ARG A 4 -6.63 -12.16 7.41
CA ARG A 4 -6.37 -13.47 8.02
C ARG A 4 -7.43 -14.50 7.63
N VAL A 5 -8.70 -14.10 7.62
CA VAL A 5 -9.82 -14.99 7.25
C VAL A 5 -9.74 -15.40 5.78
N LEU A 6 -9.44 -14.45 4.89
CA LEU A 6 -9.28 -14.73 3.45
C LEU A 6 -8.11 -15.68 3.20
N THR A 7 -6.95 -15.39 3.80
CA THR A 7 -5.76 -16.26 3.72
C THR A 7 -6.09 -17.67 4.18
N TYR A 8 -6.72 -17.81 5.35
CA TYR A 8 -7.10 -19.11 5.89
C TYR A 8 -8.02 -19.89 4.94
N ARG A 9 -9.07 -19.24 4.42
CA ARG A 9 -10.03 -19.89 3.51
C ARG A 9 -9.37 -20.34 2.21
N LEU A 10 -8.54 -19.49 1.59
CA LEU A 10 -7.82 -19.80 0.36
C LEU A 10 -6.81 -20.94 0.57
N CYS A 11 -6.02 -20.88 1.64
CA CYS A 11 -5.07 -21.95 1.97
C CYS A 11 -5.78 -23.28 2.25
N ARG A 12 -6.94 -23.27 2.93
CA ARG A 12 -7.73 -24.51 3.14
C ARG A 12 -8.27 -25.09 1.84
N ALA A 13 -8.59 -24.23 0.88
CA ALA A 13 -8.94 -24.62 -0.48
C ALA A 13 -7.72 -24.95 -1.36
N GLN A 14 -6.53 -25.13 -0.76
CA GLN A 14 -5.28 -25.48 -1.44
C GLN A 14 -4.76 -24.41 -2.42
N HIS A 15 -5.14 -23.14 -2.22
CA HIS A 15 -4.59 -22.02 -2.98
C HIS A 15 -3.50 -21.32 -2.19
N SER A 16 -2.32 -21.17 -2.81
CA SER A 16 -1.27 -20.31 -2.27
C SER A 16 -1.58 -18.85 -2.57
N VAL A 17 -1.17 -17.95 -1.69
CA VAL A 17 -1.48 -16.52 -1.80
C VAL A 17 -0.29 -15.65 -1.46
N LEU A 18 -0.26 -14.47 -2.08
CA LEU A 18 0.69 -13.40 -1.88
C LEU A 18 -0.04 -12.16 -1.38
N TRP A 19 0.38 -11.65 -0.23
CA TRP A 19 0.09 -10.29 0.22
C TRP A 19 1.30 -9.41 -0.07
N LEU A 20 1.06 -8.25 -0.67
CA LEU A 20 2.09 -7.27 -0.96
C LEU A 20 1.70 -5.95 -0.29
N LEU A 21 2.50 -5.47 0.66
CA LEU A 21 2.31 -4.16 1.29
C LEU A 21 3.01 -3.10 0.44
N LEU A 22 2.21 -2.19 -0.10
CA LEU A 22 2.64 -1.04 -0.89
C LEU A 22 2.33 0.23 -0.08
N ASP A 23 3.28 1.16 -0.04
CA ASP A 23 3.19 2.43 0.71
C ASP A 23 3.53 3.59 -0.21
N VAL A 24 2.87 4.73 -0.03
CA VAL A 24 3.15 5.93 -0.84
C VAL A 24 4.28 6.75 -0.21
N SER A 25 5.33 7.01 -0.98
CA SER A 25 6.45 7.86 -0.53
C SER A 25 5.98 9.27 -0.21
N ASN A 26 6.21 9.70 1.03
CA ASN A 26 5.88 11.05 1.52
C ASN A 26 4.45 11.47 1.11
N ALA A 27 3.46 10.66 1.49
CA ALA A 27 2.05 10.81 1.13
C ALA A 27 1.56 12.27 1.01
N PHE A 28 1.53 13.07 2.08
CA PHE A 28 1.04 14.45 1.98
C PHE A 28 1.96 15.38 1.16
N PRO A 29 3.30 15.39 1.39
CA PRO A 29 4.20 16.29 0.65
C PRO A 29 4.39 15.98 -0.84
N SER A 30 4.01 14.79 -1.32
CA SER A 30 4.30 14.35 -2.69
C SER A 30 3.22 14.65 -3.72
N ILE A 31 2.03 15.11 -3.32
CA ILE A 31 0.95 15.36 -4.31
C ILE A 31 1.30 16.57 -5.17
N ASP A 32 1.20 16.44 -6.49
CA ASP A 32 1.38 17.58 -7.38
C ASP A 32 0.33 18.66 -7.16
N TRP A 33 0.75 19.91 -7.02
CA TRP A 33 -0.16 21.06 -6.93
C TRP A 33 -1.08 21.17 -8.13
N SER A 34 -0.58 20.84 -9.33
CA SER A 34 -1.40 20.83 -10.54
C SER A 34 -2.61 19.90 -10.39
N TRP A 35 -2.49 18.82 -9.62
CA TRP A 35 -3.59 17.93 -9.33
C TRP A 35 -4.56 18.52 -8.31
N LEU A 36 -4.02 19.08 -7.21
CA LEU A 36 -4.81 19.76 -6.17
C LEU A 36 -5.62 20.93 -6.73
N ASP A 37 -5.05 21.66 -7.70
CA ASP A 37 -5.68 22.81 -8.33
C ASP A 37 -6.70 22.40 -9.43
N ARG A 38 -6.47 21.26 -10.11
CA ARG A 38 -7.32 20.79 -11.23
C ARG A 38 -8.56 20.04 -10.77
N ARG A 39 -8.49 19.28 -9.68
CA ARG A 39 -9.63 18.44 -9.31
C ARG A 39 -10.72 19.29 -8.67
N PRO A 40 -11.98 19.07 -9.09
CA PRO A 40 -13.09 19.89 -8.69
C PRO A 40 -13.32 19.68 -7.20
N LEU A 41 -12.95 20.69 -6.45
CA LEU A 41 -13.91 21.48 -5.69
C LEU A 41 -15.23 21.61 -6.50
N VAL A 42 -15.98 20.51 -6.59
CA VAL A 42 -17.40 20.53 -6.94
C VAL A 42 -18.01 21.41 -5.85
N ASP A 43 -18.55 22.56 -6.26
CA ASP A 43 -19.26 23.53 -5.42
C ASP A 43 -18.47 24.63 -4.68
N TYR A 44 -17.16 24.83 -4.92
CA TYR A 44 -16.49 26.01 -4.35
C TYR A 44 -16.49 27.20 -5.30
N SER A 45 -16.68 28.38 -4.70
CA SER A 45 -16.55 29.67 -5.39
C SER A 45 -15.11 29.88 -5.90
N GLU A 46 -14.93 30.78 -6.86
CA GLU A 46 -13.60 31.19 -7.33
C GLU A 46 -12.72 31.74 -6.20
N SER A 47 -13.32 32.44 -5.25
CA SER A 47 -12.66 32.96 -4.04
C SER A 47 -12.11 31.83 -3.17
N ASP A 48 -12.90 30.80 -2.88
CA ASP A 48 -12.46 29.68 -2.06
C ASP A 48 -11.33 28.89 -2.73
N ARG A 49 -11.41 28.73 -4.07
CA ARG A 49 -10.35 28.12 -4.86
C ARG A 49 -9.05 28.91 -4.73
N HIS A 50 -9.13 30.24 -4.80
CA HIS A 50 -7.99 31.11 -4.61
C HIS A 50 -7.36 30.91 -3.23
N PHE A 51 -8.15 30.98 -2.15
CA PHE A 51 -7.64 30.80 -0.79
C PHE A 51 -7.04 29.41 -0.54
N LEU A 52 -7.70 28.36 -1.03
CA LEU A 52 -7.18 26.99 -0.93
C LEU A 52 -5.85 26.85 -1.68
N SER A 53 -5.74 27.41 -2.89
CA SER A 53 -4.49 27.39 -3.65
C SER A 53 -3.34 28.10 -2.96
N GLN A 54 -3.62 29.23 -2.30
CA GLN A 54 -2.61 29.94 -1.52
C GLN A 54 -2.14 29.13 -0.31
N ARG A 55 -3.03 28.33 0.30
CA ARG A 55 -2.74 27.53 1.50
C ARG A 55 -1.60 26.53 1.29
N HIS A 56 -1.51 25.87 0.13
CA HIS A 56 -0.39 24.97 -0.19
C HIS A 56 0.76 25.66 -0.92
N ARG A 57 0.52 26.71 -1.73
CA ARG A 57 1.56 27.36 -2.55
C ARG A 57 2.35 28.47 -1.86
N GLN A 58 1.70 29.30 -1.05
CA GLN A 58 2.35 30.50 -0.48
C GLN A 58 2.91 30.26 0.92
N ALA A 59 2.65 29.09 1.47
CA ALA A 59 2.86 28.87 2.86
C ALA A 59 4.35 28.57 3.13
N ASN A 60 4.95 29.32 4.05
CA ASN A 60 6.35 29.15 4.45
C ASN A 60 6.49 28.10 5.55
N CYS A 61 7.56 27.31 5.49
CA CYS A 61 8.03 26.43 6.54
C CYS A 61 9.21 27.12 7.24
N LEU A 62 9.12 27.21 8.56
CA LEU A 62 10.18 27.71 9.42
C LEU A 62 10.84 26.49 10.06
N ILE A 63 12.14 26.32 9.82
CA ILE A 63 12.94 25.27 10.42
C ILE A 63 13.88 25.95 11.40
N CYS A 64 13.67 25.71 12.69
CA CYS A 64 14.57 26.17 13.74
C CYS A 64 15.54 25.04 14.07
N ASP A 65 16.84 25.30 14.02
CA ASP A 65 17.85 24.33 14.44
C ASP A 65 18.06 24.35 15.97
N GLY A 66 18.97 23.50 16.46
CA GLY A 66 19.30 23.44 17.89
C GLY A 66 20.01 24.69 18.43
N ASN A 67 20.51 25.55 17.53
CA ASN A 67 21.17 26.83 17.85
C ASN A 67 20.22 28.02 17.72
N GLN A 68 18.92 27.80 17.50
CA GLN A 68 17.90 28.83 17.25
C GLN A 68 18.06 29.58 15.92
N GLU A 69 18.89 29.07 15.00
CA GLU A 69 18.94 29.59 13.62
C GLU A 69 17.67 29.19 12.87
N VAL A 70 17.11 30.13 12.11
CA VAL A 70 15.83 29.94 11.42
C VAL A 70 16.05 29.92 9.91
N VAL A 71 15.74 28.79 9.28
CA VAL A 71 15.66 28.67 7.83
C VAL A 71 14.20 28.78 7.39
N VAL A 72 13.93 29.72 6.48
CA VAL A 72 12.63 29.86 5.83
C VAL A 72 12.68 29.18 4.48
N CYS A 73 11.83 28.18 4.26
CA CYS A 73 11.68 27.54 2.96
C CYS A 73 10.22 27.47 2.54
N ARG A 74 9.97 27.26 1.24
CA ARG A 74 8.64 26.97 0.70
C ARG A 74 8.63 25.56 0.15
N ALA A 75 7.54 24.85 0.39
CA ALA A 75 7.31 23.57 -0.27
C ALA A 75 7.18 23.80 -1.78
N GLY A 76 7.72 22.87 -2.59
CA GLY A 76 7.52 22.88 -4.05
C GLY A 76 6.32 22.06 -4.51
N THR A 77 5.80 21.18 -3.63
CA THR A 77 4.72 20.23 -3.90
C THR A 77 3.96 19.92 -2.61
N GLY A 78 2.81 19.27 -2.77
CA GLY A 78 2.10 18.58 -1.71
C GLY A 78 1.33 19.47 -0.76
N ASN A 79 0.72 18.77 0.17
CA ASN A 79 -0.03 19.28 1.30
C ASN A 79 0.80 19.21 2.58
N ARG A 80 0.44 20.04 3.55
CA ARG A 80 1.10 20.08 4.85
C ARG A 80 0.52 19.02 5.77
N GLN A 81 1.38 18.24 6.40
CA GLN A 81 0.96 17.34 7.45
C GLN A 81 0.47 18.16 8.66
N GLY A 82 -0.65 17.76 9.25
CA GLY A 82 -1.32 18.49 10.33
C GLY A 82 -2.21 19.64 9.86
N ASP A 83 -2.24 19.94 8.56
CA ASP A 83 -3.20 20.87 7.99
C ASP A 83 -4.56 20.18 7.74
N CYS A 84 -5.64 20.80 8.19
CA CYS A 84 -6.98 20.21 8.26
C CYS A 84 -7.49 19.64 6.91
N PRO A 85 -7.43 20.36 5.77
CA PRO A 85 -7.91 19.82 4.49
C PRO A 85 -6.96 18.78 3.87
N SER A 86 -5.73 18.64 4.36
CA SER A 86 -4.70 17.79 3.72
C SER A 86 -5.11 16.33 3.61
N ALA A 87 -5.74 15.79 4.67
CA ALA A 87 -6.23 14.40 4.68
C ALA A 87 -7.32 14.18 3.63
N GLN A 88 -8.24 15.13 3.52
CA GLN A 88 -9.36 15.04 2.59
C GLN A 88 -8.89 15.21 1.14
N GLN A 89 -8.00 16.15 0.89
CA GLN A 89 -7.38 16.35 -0.42
C GLN A 89 -6.53 15.13 -0.84
N PHE A 90 -5.81 14.52 0.09
CA PHE A 90 -5.08 13.28 -0.15
C PHE A 90 -6.04 12.13 -0.50
N ALA A 91 -7.10 11.92 0.30
CA ALA A 91 -8.10 10.90 0.02
C ALA A 91 -8.72 11.11 -1.37
N TRP A 92 -9.02 12.36 -1.74
CA TRP A 92 -9.50 12.67 -3.08
C TRP A 92 -8.47 12.31 -4.16
N ALA A 93 -7.20 12.68 -3.99
CA ALA A 93 -6.11 12.37 -4.91
C ALA A 93 -5.91 10.88 -5.11
N VAL A 94 -5.73 10.17 -4.00
CA VAL A 94 -5.17 8.84 -3.99
C VAL A 94 -6.26 7.79 -3.91
N GLU A 95 -7.26 7.94 -3.03
CA GLU A 95 -8.22 6.87 -2.74
C GLU A 95 -9.01 6.45 -3.99
N LYS A 96 -9.60 7.40 -4.73
CA LYS A 96 -10.35 7.09 -5.97
C LYS A 96 -9.44 6.52 -7.06
N LEU A 97 -8.20 6.98 -7.12
CA LEU A 97 -7.22 6.53 -8.10
C LEU A 97 -6.80 5.07 -7.80
N VAL A 98 -6.46 4.78 -6.55
CA VAL A 98 -6.08 3.46 -6.06
C VAL A 98 -7.26 2.49 -6.13
N GLN A 99 -8.48 2.91 -5.77
CA GLN A 99 -9.68 2.08 -5.93
C GLN A 99 -9.91 1.68 -7.39
N ARG A 100 -9.70 2.61 -8.34
CA ARG A 100 -9.75 2.30 -9.78
C ARG A 100 -8.63 1.34 -10.17
N TRP A 101 -7.40 1.59 -9.72
CA TRP A 101 -6.28 0.68 -9.97
C TRP A 101 -6.62 -0.73 -9.46
N VAL A 102 -6.97 -0.90 -8.19
CA VAL A 102 -7.43 -2.19 -7.62
C VAL A 102 -8.51 -2.86 -8.46
N LYS A 103 -9.50 -2.08 -8.94
CA LYS A 103 -10.59 -2.62 -9.76
C LYS A 103 -10.12 -3.12 -11.13
N TYR A 104 -9.10 -2.53 -11.72
CA TYR A 104 -8.62 -2.85 -13.07
C TYR A 104 -7.31 -3.62 -13.10
N THR A 105 -6.63 -3.78 -11.96
CA THR A 105 -5.46 -4.62 -11.84
C THR A 105 -5.86 -6.06 -12.13
N SER A 106 -5.26 -6.61 -13.19
CA SER A 106 -5.39 -8.01 -13.52
C SER A 106 -4.56 -8.80 -12.52
N THR A 107 -5.20 -9.68 -11.76
CA THR A 107 -4.51 -10.72 -11.01
C THR A 107 -4.90 -12.08 -11.60
N PRO A 108 -3.95 -13.02 -11.74
CA PRO A 108 -4.28 -14.41 -12.04
C PRO A 108 -5.35 -14.91 -11.08
N ASP A 109 -6.33 -15.64 -11.60
CA ASP A 109 -7.40 -16.26 -10.81
C ASP A 109 -8.18 -15.26 -9.92
N ARG A 110 -8.33 -14.01 -10.37
CA ARG A 110 -9.07 -12.93 -9.68
C ARG A 110 -10.44 -13.36 -9.14
N ASN A 111 -11.12 -14.26 -9.85
CA ASN A 111 -12.43 -14.79 -9.46
C ASN A 111 -12.42 -15.49 -8.08
N LEU A 112 -11.28 -16.02 -7.64
CA LEU A 112 -11.11 -16.58 -6.28
C LEU A 112 -11.25 -15.52 -5.18
N LEU A 113 -11.12 -14.24 -5.55
CA LEU A 113 -11.17 -13.09 -4.64
C LEU A 113 -12.46 -12.29 -4.80
N VAL A 114 -13.45 -12.81 -5.54
CA VAL A 114 -14.76 -12.17 -5.69
C VAL A 114 -15.78 -12.94 -4.85
N ALA A 115 -16.45 -12.23 -3.96
CA ALA A 115 -17.60 -12.74 -3.23
C ALA A 115 -18.87 -12.03 -3.71
N ARG A 116 -20.03 -12.65 -3.51
CA ARG A 116 -21.31 -11.98 -3.77
C ARG A 116 -21.81 -11.33 -2.47
N SER A 117 -22.12 -10.04 -2.52
CA SER A 117 -22.78 -9.32 -1.42
C SER A 117 -24.11 -10.01 -1.07
N THR A 118 -24.35 -10.30 0.21
CA THR A 118 -25.63 -10.89 0.64
C THR A 118 -26.77 -9.89 0.59
N TRP A 119 -26.46 -8.60 0.72
CA TRP A 119 -27.42 -7.50 0.71
C TRP A 119 -27.76 -7.06 -0.72
N THR A 120 -26.76 -6.64 -1.50
CA THR A 120 -26.98 -6.09 -2.84
C THR A 120 -26.94 -7.12 -3.96
N ARG A 121 -26.47 -8.35 -3.69
CA ARG A 121 -26.20 -9.40 -4.69
C ARG A 121 -25.12 -9.05 -5.72
N ASP A 122 -24.47 -7.90 -5.59
CA ASP A 122 -23.37 -7.49 -6.46
C ASP A 122 -22.08 -8.26 -6.17
N PRO A 123 -21.22 -8.46 -7.18
CA PRO A 123 -19.86 -8.96 -6.95
C PRO A 123 -19.03 -7.92 -6.18
N VAL A 124 -18.43 -8.35 -5.09
CA VAL A 124 -17.52 -7.58 -4.24
C VAL A 124 -16.13 -8.18 -4.34
N PHE A 125 -15.17 -7.36 -4.75
CA PHE A 125 -13.76 -7.76 -4.79
C PHE A 125 -13.15 -7.65 -3.39
N LEU A 126 -12.58 -8.74 -2.91
CA LEU A 126 -11.95 -8.86 -1.59
C LEU A 126 -10.42 -8.88 -1.67
N GLY A 127 -9.85 -8.64 -2.85
CA GLY A 127 -8.43 -8.82 -3.12
C GLY A 127 -7.53 -7.64 -2.76
N SER A 128 -7.99 -6.70 -1.95
CA SER A 128 -7.16 -5.61 -1.45
C SER A 128 -7.71 -5.01 -0.17
N VAL A 129 -6.82 -4.51 0.67
CA VAL A 129 -7.15 -3.59 1.76
C VAL A 129 -6.47 -2.25 1.47
N ILE A 130 -7.20 -1.15 1.61
CA ILE A 130 -6.67 0.21 1.46
C ILE A 130 -6.91 0.93 2.78
N PHE A 131 -5.88 1.56 3.33
CA PHE A 131 -5.98 2.37 4.54
C PHE A 131 -5.01 3.54 4.46
N ALA A 132 -5.53 4.77 4.36
CA ALA A 132 -4.73 5.96 4.13
C ALA A 132 -3.79 5.79 2.90
N ASP A 133 -2.48 5.82 3.11
CA ASP A 133 -1.42 5.61 2.11
C ASP A 133 -0.97 4.14 2.00
N ASP A 134 -1.42 3.26 2.88
CA ASP A 134 -1.15 1.82 2.82
C ASP A 134 -2.11 1.11 1.86
N VAL A 135 -1.54 0.31 0.96
CA VAL A 135 -2.28 -0.50 0.00
C VAL A 135 -1.77 -1.93 0.07
N LEU A 136 -2.66 -2.85 0.40
CA LEU A 136 -2.33 -4.26 0.64
C LEU A 136 -3.14 -5.17 -0.31
N PRO A 137 -2.72 -5.30 -1.58
CA PRO A 137 -3.28 -6.28 -2.50
C PRO A 137 -3.01 -7.73 -2.07
N LEU A 138 -3.97 -8.58 -2.40
CA LEU A 138 -3.92 -10.04 -2.31
C LEU A 138 -3.95 -10.61 -3.72
N ALA A 139 -3.05 -11.54 -4.00
CA ALA A 139 -3.04 -12.28 -5.25
C ALA A 139 -2.90 -13.79 -5.02
N PRO A 140 -3.71 -14.63 -5.69
CA PRO A 140 -3.43 -16.06 -5.77
C PRO A 140 -2.14 -16.29 -6.54
N VAL A 141 -1.32 -17.22 -6.06
CA VAL A 141 -0.04 -17.59 -6.68
C VAL A 141 0.07 -19.11 -6.68
N LYS A 142 0.83 -19.66 -7.62
CA LYS A 142 1.03 -21.13 -7.72
C LYS A 142 2.31 -21.54 -7.03
N ASP A 143 3.36 -20.79 -7.29
CA ASP A 143 4.72 -21.05 -6.87
C ASP A 143 5.49 -19.74 -6.66
N PHE A 144 6.76 -19.89 -6.28
CA PHE A 144 7.65 -18.75 -6.06
C PHE A 144 7.84 -17.87 -7.31
N VAL A 145 7.91 -18.46 -8.50
CA VAL A 145 8.14 -17.73 -9.76
C VAL A 145 6.94 -16.84 -10.08
N SER A 146 5.73 -17.39 -9.96
CA SER A 146 4.48 -16.65 -10.13
C SER A 146 4.34 -15.54 -9.09
N ALA A 147 4.73 -15.76 -7.83
CA ALA A 147 4.70 -14.73 -6.80
C ALA A 147 5.65 -13.56 -7.10
N SER A 148 6.87 -13.86 -7.56
CA SER A 148 7.82 -12.82 -7.98
C SER A 148 7.30 -12.01 -9.18
N ALA A 149 6.73 -12.69 -10.18
CA ALA A 149 6.14 -12.03 -11.35
C ALA A 149 4.98 -11.10 -10.97
N VAL A 150 4.05 -11.60 -10.14
CA VAL A 150 2.92 -10.81 -9.63
C VAL A 150 3.40 -9.62 -8.79
N CYS A 151 4.37 -9.83 -7.90
CA CYS A 151 4.95 -8.75 -7.10
C CYS A 151 5.50 -7.62 -7.98
N LYS A 152 6.28 -7.97 -9.00
CA LYS A 152 6.84 -7.02 -9.97
C LYS A 152 5.75 -6.28 -10.74
N GLU A 153 4.74 -6.99 -11.22
CA GLU A 153 3.61 -6.40 -11.96
C GLU A 153 2.80 -5.43 -11.09
N LEU A 154 2.42 -5.85 -9.87
CA LEU A 154 1.69 -5.01 -8.92
C LEU A 154 2.49 -3.76 -8.56
N THR A 155 3.78 -3.91 -8.26
CA THR A 155 4.68 -2.81 -7.95
C THR A 155 4.77 -1.80 -9.10
N LEU A 156 5.01 -2.28 -10.33
CA LEU A 156 5.14 -1.41 -11.50
C LEU A 156 3.82 -0.72 -11.86
N SER A 157 2.70 -1.45 -11.81
CA SER A 157 1.38 -0.88 -12.12
C SER A 157 0.95 0.13 -11.07
N PHE A 158 1.19 -0.14 -9.78
CA PHE A 158 0.91 0.79 -8.69
C PHE A 158 1.76 2.06 -8.81
N ARG A 159 3.05 1.92 -9.13
CA ARG A 159 3.93 3.06 -9.39
C ARG A 159 3.43 3.94 -10.54
N ARG A 160 2.98 3.34 -11.66
CA ARG A 160 2.37 4.10 -12.76
C ARG A 160 1.09 4.81 -12.34
N CYS A 161 0.27 4.15 -11.51
CA CYS A 161 -0.93 4.71 -10.94
C CYS A 161 -0.61 5.95 -10.09
N LEU A 162 0.35 5.89 -9.17
CA LEU A 162 0.76 7.02 -8.32
C LEU A 162 1.35 8.20 -9.11
N ARG A 163 2.13 7.91 -10.17
CA ARG A 163 2.71 8.96 -11.02
C ARG A 163 1.67 9.84 -11.71
N ALA A 164 0.42 9.39 -11.85
CA ALA A 164 -0.66 10.22 -12.38
C ALA A 164 -1.02 11.41 -11.48
N VAL A 165 -0.54 11.42 -10.23
CA VAL A 165 -0.78 12.49 -9.24
C VAL A 165 0.52 13.06 -8.65
N GLY A 166 1.66 12.82 -9.32
CA GLY A 166 2.98 13.30 -8.88
C GLY A 166 3.67 12.46 -7.81
N MET A 167 3.10 11.31 -7.44
CA MET A 167 3.57 10.52 -6.31
C MET A 167 4.38 9.29 -6.75
N ASP A 168 5.11 8.69 -5.81
CA ASP A 168 5.88 7.48 -6.03
C ASP A 168 5.68 6.45 -4.89
N LEU A 169 6.05 5.20 -5.16
CA LEU A 169 6.04 4.10 -4.19
C LEU A 169 7.24 4.20 -3.24
N SER A 170 7.04 3.87 -1.97
CA SER A 170 8.11 3.71 -0.99
C SER A 170 8.73 2.33 -1.07
N ILE A 171 9.80 2.20 -1.85
CA ILE A 171 10.54 0.94 -1.99
C ILE A 171 11.08 0.42 -0.64
N PRO A 172 11.63 1.27 0.26
CA PRO A 172 12.12 0.79 1.56
C PRO A 172 11.06 0.16 2.45
N LYS A 173 9.78 0.50 2.25
CA LYS A 173 8.65 -0.03 2.99
C LYS A 173 7.91 -1.17 2.28
N LEU A 174 8.35 -1.57 1.09
CA LEU A 174 7.77 -2.69 0.36
C LEU A 174 7.92 -3.98 1.16
N GLN A 175 6.82 -4.66 1.46
CA GLN A 175 6.85 -5.95 2.17
C GLN A 175 6.03 -7.01 1.45
N MET A 176 6.53 -8.24 1.47
CA MET A 176 5.87 -9.38 0.86
C MET A 176 5.60 -10.45 1.92
N LEU A 177 4.37 -10.98 1.94
CA LEU A 177 3.98 -12.11 2.75
C LEU A 177 3.32 -13.17 1.88
N CYS A 178 4.04 -14.26 1.63
CA CYS A 178 3.50 -15.44 0.95
C CYS A 178 2.95 -16.45 1.97
N CYS A 179 1.82 -17.07 1.63
CA CYS A 179 1.25 -18.20 2.34
C CYS A 179 1.09 -19.36 1.35
N TRP A 180 1.89 -20.40 1.52
CA TRP A 180 1.90 -21.56 0.62
C TRP A 180 0.98 -22.67 1.13
N ALA A 181 0.15 -23.18 0.24
CA ALA A 181 -0.75 -24.32 0.41
C ALA A 181 -0.66 -25.25 -0.81
N GLY A 182 -1.20 -26.46 -0.72
CA GLY A 182 -1.08 -27.47 -1.79
C GLY A 182 0.12 -28.40 -1.62
N LYS A 183 0.29 -29.28 -2.62
CA LYS A 183 1.32 -30.34 -2.64
C LYS A 183 2.76 -29.78 -2.60
N ASP A 184 2.97 -28.59 -3.15
CA ASP A 184 4.31 -27.97 -3.27
C ASP A 184 4.64 -26.99 -2.13
N ALA A 185 3.80 -26.92 -1.09
CA ALA A 185 3.94 -25.92 -0.02
C ALA A 185 5.29 -26.00 0.71
N ASN A 186 5.80 -27.21 0.98
CA ASN A 186 7.06 -27.39 1.70
C ASN A 186 8.27 -26.92 0.88
N GLN A 187 8.28 -27.21 -0.43
CA GLN A 187 9.34 -26.77 -1.32
C GLN A 187 9.36 -25.23 -1.45
N ASN A 188 8.18 -24.62 -1.55
CA ASN A 188 8.06 -23.16 -1.68
C ASN A 188 8.41 -22.41 -0.37
N ARG A 189 8.08 -22.99 0.80
CA ARG A 189 8.51 -22.43 2.11
C ARG A 189 10.03 -22.41 2.26
N GLY A 190 10.72 -23.46 1.82
CA GLY A 190 12.18 -23.51 1.83
C GLY A 190 12.82 -22.40 1.00
N LYS A 191 12.23 -22.05 -0.15
CA LYS A 191 12.68 -20.95 -1.02
C LYS A 191 12.36 -19.56 -0.48
N GLN A 192 11.27 -19.40 0.29
CA GLN A 192 10.90 -18.10 0.86
C GLN A 192 11.92 -17.62 1.91
N LEU A 193 12.43 -18.54 2.73
CA LEU A 193 13.44 -18.25 3.77
C LEU A 193 14.76 -17.74 3.19
N SER A 194 15.11 -18.10 1.96
CA SER A 194 16.35 -17.66 1.32
C SER A 194 16.26 -16.27 0.67
N LEU A 195 15.07 -15.66 0.57
CA LEU A 195 14.90 -14.32 -0.02
C LEU A 195 14.88 -13.20 1.01
N SER A 196 14.50 -13.49 2.25
CA SER A 196 14.55 -12.51 3.34
C SER A 196 15.98 -12.05 3.66
N THR A 197 17.00 -12.77 3.20
CA THR A 197 18.41 -12.53 3.50
C THR A 197 19.19 -11.80 2.41
N GLU A 198 18.82 -11.90 1.12
CA GLU A 198 19.75 -11.49 0.04
C GLU A 198 19.18 -10.66 -1.13
N ASN A 199 17.87 -10.61 -1.39
CA ASN A 199 17.39 -10.20 -2.74
C ASN A 199 16.43 -9.02 -2.86
N LEU A 200 16.18 -8.26 -1.78
CA LEU A 200 15.44 -6.99 -1.86
C LEU A 200 16.32 -5.74 -1.60
N ALA A 201 17.56 -5.94 -1.19
CA ALA A 201 18.62 -4.93 -1.17
C ALA A 201 19.76 -5.52 -2.02
N SER A 202 20.02 -5.11 -3.27
CA SER A 202 20.69 -3.86 -3.66
C SER A 202 20.76 -3.84 -5.22
N PRO A 203 21.07 -2.71 -5.92
CA PRO A 203 22.03 -1.69 -5.51
C PRO A 203 21.36 -0.32 -5.35
N VAL A 204 20.78 -0.06 -4.18
CA VAL A 204 20.86 1.27 -3.57
C VAL A 204 21.18 1.05 -2.11
N GLN A 205 22.39 1.43 -1.72
CA GLN A 205 22.82 1.46 -0.34
C GLN A 205 21.88 2.34 0.48
N SER A 206 21.18 1.74 1.43
CA SER A 206 20.89 2.38 2.71
C SER A 206 20.54 1.29 3.70
N GLN A 207 21.51 0.93 4.53
CA GLN A 207 21.26 0.34 5.83
C GLN A 207 20.26 1.24 6.56
N HIS A 208 19.07 0.75 6.91
CA HIS A 208 18.34 1.13 8.13
C HIS A 208 17.08 0.27 8.26
N THR A 209 17.12 -0.59 9.30
CA THR A 209 16.00 -1.08 10.10
C THR A 209 14.71 -1.45 9.36
N ALA A 210 14.61 -2.73 8.97
CA ALA A 210 13.35 -3.42 8.91
C ALA A 210 12.67 -3.34 10.29
N LYS A 211 11.67 -2.47 10.44
CA LYS A 211 10.76 -2.56 11.59
C LYS A 211 10.01 -3.88 11.46
N HIS A 212 10.35 -4.80 12.35
CA HIS A 212 9.66 -6.06 12.56
C HIS A 212 8.14 -5.82 12.66
N LEU A 213 7.40 -6.20 11.63
CA LEU A 213 6.06 -6.72 11.84
C LEU A 213 6.26 -8.10 12.45
N GLY A 214 5.98 -8.21 13.75
CA GLY A 214 5.99 -9.46 14.49
C GLY A 214 4.99 -10.45 13.92
N PHE A 215 5.43 -11.20 12.91
CA PHE A 215 4.78 -12.42 12.44
C PHE A 215 5.83 -13.52 12.28
N ILE A 216 6.59 -13.76 13.34
CA ILE A 216 7.19 -15.07 13.58
C ILE A 216 6.11 -15.89 14.30
N LEU A 217 5.28 -16.58 13.54
CA LEU A 217 4.59 -17.76 14.07
C LEU A 217 5.49 -18.95 13.77
N SER A 218 6.37 -19.25 14.72
CA SER A 218 6.87 -20.61 14.88
C SER A 218 5.66 -21.51 15.16
N ASP A 219 5.63 -22.67 14.51
CA ASP A 219 4.60 -23.72 14.64
C ASP A 219 4.32 -24.17 16.09
N LEU A 220 5.11 -23.71 17.07
CA LEU A 220 5.00 -24.03 18.48
C LEU A 220 3.86 -23.29 19.21
N VAL A 221 3.52 -22.05 18.83
CA VAL A 221 2.59 -21.21 19.62
C VAL A 221 1.13 -21.63 19.39
N LEU A 222 0.79 -22.07 18.17
CA LEU A 222 -0.55 -22.57 17.86
C LEU A 222 -0.86 -23.93 18.51
N ARG A 223 0.15 -24.74 18.85
CA ARG A 223 -0.05 -26.01 19.58
C ARG A 223 -0.29 -25.83 21.08
N ARG A 224 0.11 -24.70 21.68
CA ARG A 224 -0.10 -24.42 23.10
C ARG A 224 -1.46 -23.79 23.41
N LEU A 225 -2.00 -22.98 22.50
CA LEU A 225 -3.31 -22.32 22.69
C LEU A 225 -4.52 -23.23 22.42
N TRP A 226 -4.31 -24.49 22.02
CA TRP A 226 -5.37 -25.46 21.72
C TRP A 226 -5.35 -26.71 22.63
N LYS A 227 -4.56 -26.70 23.71
CA LYS A 227 -4.62 -27.74 24.76
C LYS A 227 -5.36 -27.29 26.02
N GLN A 228 -5.96 -26.10 26.02
CA GLN A 228 -6.73 -25.56 27.15
C GLN A 228 -8.09 -24.96 26.75
N ALA A 229 -8.65 -25.39 25.61
CA ALA A 229 -10.01 -25.06 25.17
C ALA A 229 -10.70 -26.33 24.68
#